data_AF-A0A962Q9M3-F1
#
_entry.id   AF-A0A962Q9M3-F1
#
_cell.length_a   1.000
_cell.length_b   1.000
_cell.length_c   1.000
_cell.angle_alpha   90.00
_cell.angle_beta   90.00
_cell.angle_gamma   90.00
#
_symmetry.space_group_name_H-M   'P 1'
#
loop_
_entity.id
_entity.type
_entity.pdbx_description
1 polymer ?
#
loop_
_entity_poly.entity_id
_entity_poly.type
_entity_poly.pdbx_seq_one_letter_code
_entity_poly.pdbx_strand_id
1 'polypeptide(L)'
;MSADTLILLKYNTSPGIVPTTGQLVLRELAINTFDGEVYFKKDNGTQSVIRIASSNNLKTINNINLIGTGNITVSLPTKANTILSTSFTGNPKKATVTFSTPFIDANYSIALSAANARTFTIENKTANGFIINTNANTALTGNVDYTATKHGEV
;
A
#
# COMPACT_ATOMS: atom_id res chain seq x y z
N MET A 1 -34.58 -0.24 19.36
CA MET A 1 -33.86 1.00 19.74
C MET A 1 -34.93 2.06 19.95
N SER A 2 -35.10 2.57 21.17
CA SER A 2 -36.02 3.68 21.42
C SER A 2 -35.31 4.69 22.31
N ALA A 3 -35.09 5.87 21.73
CA ALA A 3 -35.28 7.18 22.32
C ALA A 3 -34.88 8.18 21.24
N ASP A 4 -35.81 9.05 20.83
CA ASP A 4 -35.43 10.33 20.23
C ASP A 4 -34.52 11.03 21.23
N THR A 5 -33.21 10.93 20.98
CA THR A 5 -32.20 11.47 21.86
C THR A 5 -31.72 12.77 21.26
N LEU A 6 -32.04 13.87 21.93
CA LEU A 6 -31.41 15.16 21.65
C LEU A 6 -29.89 15.00 21.81
N ILE A 7 -29.16 15.22 20.73
CA ILE A 7 -27.70 15.39 20.78
C ILE A 7 -27.45 16.89 20.98
N LEU A 8 -26.78 17.22 22.08
CA LEU A 8 -26.34 18.59 22.33
C LEU A 8 -25.04 18.85 21.55
N LEU A 9 -25.01 19.99 20.86
CA LEU A 9 -23.87 20.44 20.08
C LEU A 9 -23.21 21.64 20.77
N LYS A 10 -21.92 21.52 21.09
CA LYS A 10 -21.04 22.60 21.56
C LYS A 10 -20.12 23.04 20.43
N TYR A 11 -19.66 24.29 20.46
CA TYR A 11 -18.70 24.79 19.47
C TYR A 11 -17.57 25.59 20.10
N ASN A 12 -16.45 25.65 19.38
CA ASN A 12 -15.31 26.49 19.67
C ASN A 12 -14.80 27.13 18.36
N THR A 13 -14.34 28.38 18.42
CA THR A 13 -13.86 29.14 17.26
C THR A 13 -12.37 29.47 17.34
N SER A 14 -11.66 28.93 18.33
CA SER A 14 -10.23 29.20 18.56
C SER A 14 -9.37 28.06 18.01
N PRO A 15 -8.20 28.35 17.43
CA PRO A 15 -7.30 27.35 16.89
C PRO A 15 -6.79 26.37 17.94
N GLY A 16 -6.68 25.10 17.58
CA GLY A 16 -6.00 24.05 18.34
C GLY A 16 -6.72 23.61 19.62
N ILE A 17 -7.97 24.02 19.83
CA ILE A 17 -8.71 23.70 21.05
C ILE A 17 -9.38 22.34 20.93
N VAL A 18 -8.92 21.41 21.77
CA VAL A 18 -9.56 20.10 21.99
C VAL A 18 -10.34 20.15 23.31
N PRO A 19 -11.65 19.82 23.32
CA PRO A 19 -12.42 19.73 24.56
C PRO A 19 -11.84 18.71 25.54
N THR A 20 -11.88 19.04 26.83
CA THR A 20 -11.55 18.11 27.91
C THR A 20 -12.75 17.22 28.28
N THR A 21 -12.50 16.15 29.03
CA THR A 21 -13.56 15.27 29.55
C THR A 21 -14.49 15.97 30.55
N GLY A 22 -14.11 17.11 31.13
CA GLY A 22 -14.98 17.93 31.99
C GLY A 22 -15.88 18.89 31.20
N GLN A 23 -15.48 19.26 29.98
CA GLN A 23 -16.23 20.20 29.13
C GLN A 23 -17.26 19.51 28.24
N LEU A 24 -17.07 18.21 27.97
CA LEU A 24 -17.96 17.40 27.15
C LEU A 24 -18.52 16.25 27.99
N VAL A 25 -19.82 16.03 27.97
CA VAL A 25 -20.45 14.87 28.62
C VAL A 25 -20.76 13.77 27.60
N LEU A 26 -21.09 12.57 28.08
CA LEU A 26 -21.53 11.49 27.19
C LEU A 26 -22.80 11.95 26.44
N ARG A 27 -22.90 11.59 25.15
CA ARG A 27 -23.99 11.96 24.23
C ARG A 27 -23.97 13.43 23.75
N GLU A 28 -22.90 14.16 24.01
CA GLU A 28 -22.63 15.46 23.38
C GLU A 28 -21.65 15.36 22.21
N LEU A 29 -21.78 16.29 21.28
CA LEU A 29 -20.78 16.58 20.25
C LEU A 29 -20.18 17.97 20.48
N ALA A 30 -18.89 18.11 20.17
CA ALA A 30 -18.23 19.41 20.07
C ALA A 30 -17.66 19.61 18.67
N ILE A 31 -17.77 20.82 18.13
CA ILE A 31 -17.20 21.22 16.85
C ILE A 31 -16.20 22.36 17.08
N ASN A 32 -14.96 22.19 16.64
CA ASN A 32 -14.06 23.33 16.45
C ASN A 32 -14.24 23.87 15.03
N THR A 33 -14.88 25.02 14.90
CA THR A 33 -15.17 25.63 13.59
C THR A 33 -13.96 26.33 13.00
N PHE A 34 -12.91 26.60 13.77
CA PHE A 34 -11.64 27.09 13.24
C PHE A 34 -10.86 25.95 12.58
N ASP A 35 -10.73 24.82 13.28
CA ASP A 35 -9.92 23.69 12.80
C ASP A 35 -10.71 22.70 11.90
N GLY A 36 -12.04 22.81 11.86
CA GLY A 36 -12.91 21.88 11.12
C GLY A 36 -13.00 20.49 11.78
N GLU A 37 -12.79 20.41 13.10
CA GLU A 37 -12.72 19.15 13.83
C GLU A 37 -14.01 18.88 14.63
N VAL A 38 -14.38 17.60 14.77
CA VAL A 38 -15.55 17.16 15.55
C VAL A 38 -15.12 16.17 16.61
N TYR A 39 -15.65 16.29 17.82
CA TYR A 39 -15.29 15.48 18.98
C TYR A 39 -16.50 14.91 19.72
N PHE A 40 -16.33 13.74 20.35
CA PHE A 40 -17.29 13.18 21.32
C PHE A 40 -16.56 12.57 22.51
N LYS A 41 -17.21 12.52 23.67
CA LYS A 41 -16.68 11.80 24.83
C LYS A 41 -17.07 10.33 24.77
N LYS A 42 -16.10 9.44 25.05
CA LYS A 42 -16.34 8.02 25.31
C LYS A 42 -15.99 7.68 26.76
N ASP A 43 -16.61 6.62 27.27
CA ASP A 43 -16.25 6.00 28.52
C ASP A 43 -16.39 4.47 28.38
N ASN A 44 -15.27 3.76 28.41
CA ASN A 44 -15.20 2.29 28.41
C ASN A 44 -14.57 1.76 29.71
N GLY A 45 -14.74 2.49 30.81
CA GLY A 45 -14.01 2.30 32.08
C GLY A 45 -12.91 3.35 32.29
N THR A 46 -12.64 4.19 31.29
CA THR A 46 -11.78 5.38 31.40
C THR A 46 -12.29 6.45 30.43
N GLN A 47 -12.57 7.65 30.95
CA GLN A 47 -13.13 8.74 30.16
C GLN A 47 -12.08 9.36 29.24
N SER A 48 -12.46 9.58 27.99
CA SER A 48 -11.61 10.24 26.99
C SER A 48 -12.44 10.97 25.94
N VAL A 49 -11.86 11.99 25.32
CA VAL A 49 -12.44 12.70 24.17
C VAL A 49 -11.82 12.13 22.90
N ILE A 50 -12.67 11.73 21.95
CA ILE A 50 -12.29 11.22 20.64
C ILE A 50 -12.58 12.29 19.59
N ARG A 51 -11.60 12.52 18.71
CA ARG A 51 -11.76 13.31 17.49
C ARG A 51 -12.24 12.40 16.34
N ILE A 52 -13.37 12.75 15.73
CA ILE A 52 -14.04 11.96 14.67
C ILE A 52 -13.81 12.56 13.29
N ALA A 53 -13.79 13.89 13.18
CA ALA A 53 -13.38 14.60 11.98
C ALA A 53 -12.13 15.42 12.30
N SER A 54 -11.14 15.38 11.42
CA SER A 54 -9.92 16.17 11.54
C SER A 54 -9.47 16.60 10.17
N SER A 55 -9.13 17.88 10.04
CA SER A 55 -8.43 18.44 8.87
C SER A 55 -6.99 17.91 8.75
N ASN A 56 -6.42 17.41 9.85
CA ASN A 56 -4.99 17.10 9.98
C ASN A 56 -4.64 15.60 10.13
N ASN A 57 -5.62 14.70 10.33
CA ASN A 57 -5.37 13.24 10.45
C ASN A 57 -5.67 12.44 9.19
N LEU A 58 -5.82 13.12 8.06
CA LEU A 58 -5.95 12.47 6.77
C LEU A 58 -4.54 12.21 6.25
N LYS A 59 -4.01 11.03 6.54
CA LYS A 59 -2.89 10.53 5.73
C LYS A 59 -3.46 10.31 4.34
N THR A 60 -3.01 11.10 3.37
CA THR A 60 -3.40 10.92 1.98
C THR A 60 -2.37 10.04 1.28
N ILE A 61 -2.83 9.06 0.50
CA ILE A 61 -2.01 8.33 -0.47
C ILE A 61 -2.66 8.55 -1.82
N ASN A 62 -1.94 9.13 -2.78
CA ASN A 62 -2.46 9.40 -4.13
C ASN A 62 -3.84 10.10 -4.11
N ASN A 63 -4.00 11.12 -3.25
CA ASN A 63 -5.25 11.88 -3.09
C ASN A 63 -6.46 11.08 -2.56
N ILE A 64 -6.26 9.87 -2.03
CA ILE A 64 -7.29 9.12 -1.30
C ILE A 64 -7.14 9.39 0.19
N ASN A 65 -8.25 9.71 0.84
CA ASN A 65 -8.35 9.98 2.26
C ASN A 65 -8.41 8.66 3.05
N LEU A 66 -7.36 8.31 3.78
CA LEU A 66 -7.36 7.10 4.62
C LEU A 66 -7.96 7.43 6.00
N ILE A 67 -9.15 6.90 6.28
CA ILE A 67 -9.80 6.98 7.61
C ILE A 67 -9.66 5.62 8.28
N GLY A 68 -8.86 5.51 9.34
CA GLY A 68 -8.77 4.27 10.13
C GLY A 68 -7.48 4.10 10.94
N THR A 69 -7.42 3.02 11.72
CA THR A 69 -6.21 2.57 12.44
C THR A 69 -5.52 1.46 11.63
N GLY A 70 -4.23 1.61 11.36
CA GLY A 70 -3.44 0.62 10.62
C GLY A 70 -2.15 1.22 10.07
N ASN A 71 -1.24 0.37 9.59
CA ASN A 71 -0.04 0.80 8.89
C ASN A 71 -0.38 1.24 7.46
N ILE A 72 0.30 2.29 6.99
CA ILE A 72 0.32 2.63 5.57
C ILE A 72 1.54 1.99 4.96
N THR A 73 1.34 1.00 4.09
CA THR A 73 2.42 0.40 3.32
C THR A 73 2.62 1.21 2.05
N VAL A 74 3.64 2.06 2.03
CA VAL A 74 4.16 2.63 0.78
C VAL A 74 5.24 1.68 0.28
N SER A 75 5.07 1.17 -0.94
CA SER A 75 6.03 0.26 -1.56
C SER A 75 6.15 0.56 -3.05
N LEU A 76 7.35 0.35 -3.60
CA LEU A 76 7.54 0.42 -5.03
C LEU A 76 6.74 -0.69 -5.72
N PRO A 77 6.16 -0.44 -6.92
CA PRO A 77 5.51 -1.49 -7.69
C PRO A 77 6.45 -2.67 -7.91
N THR A 78 5.99 -3.87 -7.54
CA THR A 78 6.72 -5.14 -7.72
C THR A 78 5.90 -6.11 -8.56
N LYS A 79 6.59 -6.95 -9.32
CA LYS A 79 6.00 -8.05 -10.09
C LYS A 79 6.85 -9.28 -9.86
N ALA A 80 6.25 -10.36 -9.39
CA ALA A 80 6.96 -11.60 -9.15
C ALA A 80 6.13 -12.79 -9.64
N ASN A 81 6.81 -13.78 -10.22
CA ASN A 81 6.18 -15.05 -10.60
C ASN A 81 7.24 -16.13 -10.81
N THR A 82 6.77 -17.37 -10.90
CA THR A 82 7.54 -18.55 -11.27
C THR A 82 7.35 -18.84 -12.76
N ILE A 83 8.46 -19.04 -13.48
CA ILE A 83 8.45 -19.55 -14.85
C ILE A 83 8.80 -21.03 -14.82
N LEU A 84 7.90 -21.86 -15.35
CA LEU A 84 8.10 -23.30 -15.43
C LEU A 84 9.34 -23.64 -16.28
N SER A 85 10.11 -24.64 -15.86
CA SER A 85 11.30 -25.10 -16.59
C SER A 85 11.01 -25.45 -18.06
N THR A 86 9.82 -25.99 -18.33
CA THR A 86 9.34 -26.37 -19.67
C THR A 86 9.03 -25.19 -20.58
N SER A 87 8.84 -23.99 -20.02
CA SER A 87 8.61 -22.76 -20.81
C SER A 87 9.88 -22.22 -21.46
N PHE A 88 11.05 -22.73 -21.06
CA PHE A 88 12.33 -22.36 -21.65
C PHE A 88 12.60 -23.20 -22.91
N THR A 89 12.54 -22.56 -24.07
CA THR A 89 12.68 -23.22 -25.39
C THR A 89 13.84 -22.63 -26.19
N GLY A 90 14.15 -23.20 -27.36
CA GLY A 90 15.30 -22.78 -28.18
C GLY A 90 16.66 -23.25 -27.67
N ASN A 91 17.73 -22.81 -28.33
CA ASN A 91 19.13 -23.06 -28.00
C ASN A 91 19.94 -21.75 -28.24
N PRO A 92 20.39 -21.02 -27.20
CA PRO A 92 20.22 -21.31 -25.77
C PRO A 92 18.75 -21.28 -25.33
N LYS A 93 18.45 -21.95 -24.21
CA LYS A 93 17.11 -22.03 -23.63
C LYS A 93 16.70 -20.65 -23.12
N LYS A 94 15.59 -20.12 -23.63
CA LYS A 94 15.04 -18.79 -23.29
C LYS A 94 13.55 -18.87 -22.96
N ALA A 95 13.09 -17.98 -22.09
CA ALA A 95 11.68 -17.77 -21.83
C ALA A 95 11.33 -16.28 -21.82
N THR A 96 10.22 -15.93 -22.45
CA THR A 96 9.66 -14.58 -22.41
C THR A 96 8.79 -14.43 -21.16
N VAL A 97 9.05 -13.40 -20.39
CA VAL A 97 8.20 -12.94 -19.29
C VAL A 97 7.39 -11.75 -19.79
N THR A 98 6.07 -11.85 -19.69
CA THR A 98 5.15 -10.75 -20.03
C THR A 98 4.32 -10.40 -18.81
N PHE A 99 4.30 -9.12 -18.45
CA PHE A 99 3.48 -8.62 -17.36
C PHE A 99 2.05 -8.39 -17.83
N SER A 100 1.05 -8.86 -17.06
CA SER A 100 -0.36 -8.59 -17.34
C SER A 100 -0.69 -7.10 -17.29
N THR A 101 -0.05 -6.38 -16.35
CA THR A 101 -0.02 -4.92 -16.31
C THR A 101 1.43 -4.47 -16.49
N PRO A 102 1.78 -3.74 -17.55
CA PRO A 102 3.14 -3.23 -17.73
C PRO A 102 3.56 -2.30 -16.58
N PHE A 103 4.87 -2.17 -16.35
CA PHE A 103 5.36 -0.96 -15.68
C PHE A 103 5.14 0.24 -16.61
N ILE A 104 5.27 1.46 -16.07
CA ILE A 104 5.16 2.67 -16.89
C ILE A 104 6.32 2.79 -17.92
N ASP A 105 7.48 2.21 -17.60
CA ASP A 105 8.68 2.22 -18.44
C ASP A 105 9.61 1.03 -18.05
N ALA A 106 10.79 0.92 -18.67
CA ALA A 106 11.77 -0.14 -18.42
C ALA A 106 12.73 0.10 -17.22
N ASN A 107 12.50 1.13 -16.42
CA ASN A 107 13.31 1.53 -15.26
C ASN A 107 12.90 0.75 -13.99
N TYR A 108 13.28 -0.53 -13.95
CA TYR A 108 13.06 -1.46 -12.83
C TYR A 108 14.23 -2.45 -12.70
N SER A 109 14.46 -3.08 -11.56
CA SER A 109 15.45 -4.15 -11.39
C SER A 109 14.80 -5.52 -11.55
N ILE A 110 15.57 -6.55 -11.93
CA ILE A 110 15.11 -7.94 -12.00
C ILE A 110 16.08 -8.79 -11.19
N ALA A 111 15.57 -9.47 -10.16
CA ALA A 111 16.26 -10.52 -9.44
C ALA A 111 15.71 -11.88 -9.87
N LEU A 112 16.59 -12.86 -10.06
CA LEU A 112 16.22 -14.24 -10.41
C LEU A 112 16.65 -15.19 -9.30
N SER A 113 15.83 -16.21 -9.04
CA SER A 113 16.18 -17.37 -8.23
C SER A 113 15.92 -18.63 -9.05
N ALA A 114 16.93 -19.47 -9.23
CA ALA A 114 16.85 -20.66 -10.07
C ALA A 114 17.57 -21.84 -9.41
N ALA A 115 17.03 -23.05 -9.57
CA ALA A 115 17.65 -24.27 -9.04
C ALA A 115 18.93 -24.68 -9.79
N ASN A 116 19.05 -24.30 -11.07
CA ASN A 116 20.21 -24.64 -11.88
C ASN A 116 21.36 -23.64 -11.66
N ALA A 117 22.55 -24.13 -11.27
CA ALA A 117 23.76 -23.33 -11.10
C ALA A 117 24.34 -22.89 -12.46
N ARG A 118 23.76 -21.84 -13.05
CA ARG A 118 24.17 -21.26 -14.33
C ARG A 118 24.08 -19.75 -14.29
N THR A 119 24.80 -19.09 -15.20
CA THR A 119 24.67 -17.65 -15.40
C THR A 119 23.44 -17.36 -16.24
N PHE A 120 22.46 -16.67 -15.67
CA PHE A 120 21.29 -16.18 -16.38
C PHE A 120 21.53 -14.72 -16.81
N THR A 121 21.07 -14.36 -18.00
CA THR A 121 21.09 -12.98 -18.50
C THR A 121 19.68 -12.52 -18.83
N ILE A 122 19.47 -11.21 -18.72
CA ILE A 122 18.22 -10.56 -19.11
C ILE A 122 18.42 -9.90 -20.47
N GLU A 123 17.52 -10.19 -21.39
CA GLU A 123 17.47 -9.61 -22.73
C GLU A 123 16.14 -8.88 -22.92
N ASN A 124 16.07 -7.96 -23.89
CA ASN A 124 14.82 -7.30 -24.33
C ASN A 124 13.96 -6.75 -23.17
N LYS A 125 14.60 -6.11 -22.19
CA LYS A 125 13.90 -5.51 -21.06
C LYS A 125 13.12 -4.28 -21.50
N THR A 126 11.80 -4.35 -21.38
CA THR A 126 10.86 -3.28 -21.71
C THR A 126 9.88 -3.07 -20.56
N ALA A 127 9.02 -2.06 -20.68
CA ALA A 127 7.91 -1.85 -19.74
C ALA A 127 6.97 -3.06 -19.62
N ASN A 128 6.82 -3.85 -20.70
CA ASN A 128 5.91 -5.00 -20.78
C ASN A 128 6.50 -6.29 -20.20
N GLY A 129 7.80 -6.33 -19.95
CA GLY A 129 8.48 -7.55 -19.51
C GLY A 129 9.89 -7.67 -20.07
N PHE A 130 10.41 -8.88 -20.11
CA PHE A 130 11.80 -9.17 -20.46
C PHE A 130 11.95 -10.62 -20.90
N ILE A 131 13.11 -10.97 -21.46
CA ILE A 131 13.47 -12.35 -21.81
C ILE A 131 14.55 -12.82 -20.83
N ILE A 132 14.33 -13.99 -20.24
CA ILE A 132 15.37 -14.68 -19.47
C ILE A 132 16.10 -15.61 -20.44
N ASN A 133 17.41 -15.41 -20.59
CA ASN A 133 18.29 -16.35 -21.27
C ASN A 133 19.11 -17.12 -20.24
N THR A 134 19.07 -18.45 -20.32
CA THR A 134 19.78 -19.33 -19.39
C THR A 134 21.23 -19.58 -19.80
N ASN A 135 21.63 -19.06 -20.96
CA ASN A 135 22.95 -19.20 -21.59
C ASN A 135 23.41 -20.65 -21.74
N ALA A 136 22.46 -21.59 -21.82
CA ALA A 136 22.74 -23.00 -21.93
C ALA A 136 21.71 -23.69 -22.83
N ASN A 137 22.14 -24.75 -23.51
CA ASN A 137 21.27 -25.59 -24.35
C ASN A 137 20.63 -26.74 -23.56
N THR A 138 21.24 -27.14 -22.44
CA THR A 138 20.73 -28.19 -21.57
C THR A 138 19.42 -27.76 -20.91
N ALA A 139 18.41 -28.63 -20.88
CA ALA A 139 17.14 -28.36 -20.22
C ALA A 139 17.33 -27.97 -18.73
N LEU A 140 16.35 -27.22 -18.21
CA LEU A 140 16.31 -26.86 -16.79
C LEU A 140 15.69 -28.00 -16.00
N THR A 141 16.23 -28.24 -14.81
CA THR A 141 15.73 -29.28 -13.90
C THR A 141 14.82 -28.72 -12.81
N GLY A 142 14.73 -27.39 -12.72
CA GLY A 142 13.82 -26.68 -11.82
C GLY A 142 13.32 -25.38 -12.44
N ASN A 143 12.28 -24.82 -11.85
CA ASN A 143 11.68 -23.56 -12.29
C ASN A 143 12.61 -22.37 -11.98
N VAL A 144 12.28 -21.22 -12.57
CA VAL A 144 12.97 -19.95 -12.31
C VAL A 144 11.97 -18.94 -11.78
N ASP A 145 12.20 -18.44 -10.57
CA ASP A 145 11.43 -17.35 -10.00
C ASP A 145 12.08 -16.02 -10.38
N TYR A 146 11.25 -15.00 -10.63
CA TYR A 146 11.72 -13.64 -10.78
C TYR A 146 11.01 -12.70 -9.81
N THR A 147 11.72 -11.64 -9.42
CA THR A 147 11.13 -10.44 -8.82
C THR A 147 11.62 -9.24 -9.61
N ALA A 148 10.68 -8.49 -10.18
CA ALA A 148 10.92 -7.23 -10.85
C ALA A 148 10.42 -6.06 -9.99
N THR A 149 11.28 -5.09 -9.70
CA THR A 149 10.98 -3.99 -8.75
C THR A 149 11.24 -2.65 -9.42
N LYS A 150 10.23 -1.78 -9.47
CA LYS A 150 10.36 -0.43 -10.01
C LYS A 150 11.47 0.34 -9.28
N HIS A 151 12.31 1.06 -10.00
CA HIS A 151 13.29 1.95 -9.36
C HIS A 151 12.59 3.17 -8.77
N GLY A 152 13.05 3.60 -7.60
CA GLY A 152 12.56 4.76 -6.88
C GLY A 152 12.82 4.64 -5.40
N GLU A 153 12.36 5.63 -4.64
CA GLU A 153 12.33 5.64 -3.18
C GLU A 153 10.88 5.89 -2.74
N VAL A 154 10.50 5.33 -1.59
CA VAL A 154 9.16 5.44 -1.02
C VAL A 154 9.23 5.78 0.46
#